data_AF-A0A8D8R0B3-F1
#
_entry.id   AF-A0A8D8R0B3-F1
#
_cell.length_a   1.000
_cell.length_b   1.000
_cell.length_c   1.000
_cell.angle_alpha   90.00
_cell.angle_beta   90.00
_cell.angle_gamma   90.00
#
_symmetry.space_group_name_H-M   'P 1'
#
loop_
_entity.id
_entity.type
_entity.pdbx_description
1 polymer ?
#
loop_
_entity_poly.entity_id
_entity_poly.type
_entity_poly.pdbx_seq_one_letter_code
_entity_poly.pdbx_strand_id
1 'polypeptide(L)'
;KYYKRLNKELKVINKIKFSNYFLIVMEFIEWAKNNKIMVGPGRGSGSSSLVAFVLNIIDIDPVKYNLIFERFLNSERILMPDFDIDFCIEKRDKVINHIKDKYGHKSVAQIITFGTLAARAAIRDVGKVLGYSYNFIDRIAKLVPIDLGITLNKSFNLEPLFLKIYQENVEAKVLIDISCKLEGIIKNISKHAGGIVISPGKITNFTPLFFDSKGKNP
;
A
#
# COMPACT_ATOMS: atom_id res chain seq x y z
N LYS A 1 -16.44 -34.02 0.42
CA LYS A 1 -16.28 -32.70 -0.25
C LYS A 1 -14.92 -32.05 0.09
N TYR A 2 -14.62 -31.81 1.38
CA TYR A 2 -13.40 -31.15 1.85
C TYR A 2 -12.08 -31.81 1.41
N TYR A 3 -11.87 -33.11 1.70
CA TYR A 3 -10.64 -33.81 1.30
C TYR A 3 -10.34 -33.71 -0.21
N LYS A 4 -11.38 -33.79 -1.06
CA LYS A 4 -11.24 -33.63 -2.51
C LYS A 4 -10.75 -32.23 -2.88
N ARG A 5 -11.29 -31.19 -2.25
CA ARG A 5 -10.85 -29.79 -2.45
C ARG A 5 -9.43 -29.58 -1.93
N LEU A 6 -9.14 -30.05 -0.71
CA LEU A 6 -7.82 -29.93 -0.09
C LEU A 6 -6.73 -30.58 -0.95
N ASN A 7 -6.95 -31.80 -1.43
CA ASN A 7 -6.01 -32.49 -2.32
C ASN A 7 -5.83 -31.77 -3.66
N LYS A 8 -6.88 -31.14 -4.20
CA LYS A 8 -6.77 -30.31 -5.42
C LYS A 8 -5.89 -29.10 -5.17
N GLU A 9 -6.16 -28.34 -4.11
CA GLU A 9 -5.40 -27.14 -3.76
C GLU A 9 -3.92 -27.46 -3.48
N LEU A 10 -3.64 -28.48 -2.66
CA LEU A 10 -2.29 -28.92 -2.34
C LEU A 10 -1.49 -29.32 -3.58
N LYS A 11 -2.11 -30.03 -4.53
CA LYS A 11 -1.47 -30.37 -5.81
C LYS A 11 -1.05 -29.13 -6.58
N VAL A 12 -1.92 -28.12 -6.64
CA VAL A 12 -1.62 -26.87 -7.34
C VAL A 12 -0.51 -26.09 -6.61
N ILE A 13 -0.64 -25.89 -5.29
CA ILE A 13 0.35 -25.18 -4.46
C ILE A 13 1.74 -25.80 -4.58
N ASN A 14 1.82 -27.13 -4.52
CA ASN A 14 3.08 -27.86 -4.66
C ASN A 14 3.64 -27.76 -6.08
N LYS A 15 2.79 -27.84 -7.11
CA LYS A 15 3.21 -27.70 -8.52
C LYS A 15 3.87 -26.35 -8.78
N ILE A 16 3.33 -25.27 -8.22
CA ILE A 16 3.90 -23.92 -8.37
C ILE A 16 4.96 -23.57 -7.31
N LYS A 17 5.27 -24.50 -6.38
CA LYS A 17 6.27 -24.35 -5.31
C LYS A 17 5.99 -23.19 -4.33
N PHE A 18 4.73 -22.96 -3.98
CA PHE A 18 4.32 -21.88 -3.06
C PHE A 18 4.06 -22.34 -1.62
N SER A 19 4.38 -23.59 -1.26
CA SER A 19 4.20 -24.11 0.10
C SER A 19 4.87 -23.24 1.17
N ASN A 20 6.11 -22.79 0.91
CA ASN A 20 6.86 -21.95 1.85
C ASN A 20 6.16 -20.63 2.16
N TYR A 21 5.51 -20.01 1.16
CA TYR A 21 4.76 -18.78 1.36
C TYR A 21 3.57 -18.99 2.31
N PHE A 22 2.80 -20.06 2.11
CA PHE A 22 1.71 -20.41 3.03
C PHE A 22 2.20 -20.65 4.45
N LEU A 23 3.36 -21.31 4.63
CA LEU A 23 3.91 -21.58 5.95
C LEU A 23 4.42 -20.31 6.65
N ILE A 24 5.05 -19.39 5.91
CA ILE A 24 5.46 -18.08 6.42
C ILE A 24 4.23 -17.29 6.89
N VAL A 25 3.18 -17.25 6.07
CA VAL A 25 1.94 -16.54 6.37
C VAL A 25 1.20 -17.17 7.55
N MET A 26 1.07 -18.50 7.57
CA MET A 26 0.47 -19.26 8.67
C MET A 26 1.15 -18.90 9.98
N GLU A 27 2.47 -19.02 10.05
CA GLU A 27 3.17 -18.77 11.30
C GLU A 27 3.09 -17.30 11.71
N PHE A 28 3.16 -16.36 10.78
CA PHE A 28 3.00 -14.95 11.11
C PHE A 28 1.63 -14.65 11.74
N ILE A 29 0.56 -15.20 11.16
CA ILE A 29 -0.81 -15.02 11.67
C ILE A 29 -0.98 -15.69 13.02
N GLU A 30 -0.45 -16.90 13.20
CA GLU A 30 -0.50 -17.61 14.48
C GLU A 30 0.26 -16.85 15.57
N TRP A 31 1.48 -16.39 15.28
CA TRP A 31 2.25 -15.55 16.19
C TRP A 31 1.51 -14.25 16.55
N ALA A 32 0.90 -13.59 15.57
CA ALA A 32 0.12 -12.38 15.79
C ALA A 32 -1.09 -12.64 16.71
N LYS A 33 -1.88 -13.70 16.44
CA LYS A 33 -3.00 -14.14 17.28
C LYS A 33 -2.54 -14.41 18.72
N ASN A 34 -1.46 -15.18 18.91
CA ASN A 34 -0.89 -15.50 20.22
C ASN A 34 -0.38 -14.25 20.98
N ASN A 35 0.07 -13.23 20.27
CA ASN A 35 0.56 -11.97 20.83
C ASN A 35 -0.52 -10.88 20.94
N LYS A 36 -1.79 -11.23 20.73
CA LYS A 36 -2.94 -10.30 20.72
C LYS A 36 -2.73 -9.14 19.75
N ILE A 37 -2.11 -9.39 18.61
CA ILE A 37 -1.94 -8.42 17.53
C ILE A 37 -3.10 -8.61 16.55
N MET A 38 -3.90 -7.57 16.37
CA MET A 38 -5.02 -7.61 15.45
C MET A 38 -4.48 -7.57 14.02
N VAL A 39 -4.76 -8.63 13.26
CA VAL A 39 -4.51 -8.72 11.83
C VAL A 39 -5.75 -8.18 11.12
N GLY A 40 -5.55 -7.35 10.09
CA GLY A 40 -6.65 -6.75 9.32
C GLY A 40 -7.58 -7.81 8.71
N PRO A 41 -8.82 -7.45 8.35
CA PRO A 41 -9.78 -8.39 7.77
C PRO A 41 -9.47 -8.75 6.30
N GLY A 42 -8.63 -7.96 5.62
CA GLY A 42 -8.24 -8.18 4.23
C GLY A 42 -7.51 -9.50 4.06
N ARG A 43 -8.02 -10.37 3.19
CA ARG A 43 -7.36 -11.64 2.80
C ARG A 43 -7.30 -11.81 1.28
N GLY A 44 -7.49 -10.71 0.54
CA GLY A 44 -7.61 -10.70 -0.90
C GLY A 44 -8.55 -11.79 -1.42
N SER A 45 -8.14 -12.44 -2.51
CA SER A 45 -8.77 -13.67 -3.00
C SER A 45 -8.40 -14.91 -2.18
N GLY A 46 -7.42 -14.83 -1.28
CA GLY A 46 -6.97 -15.91 -0.40
C GLY A 46 -8.05 -16.51 0.49
N SER A 47 -9.16 -15.78 0.72
CA SER A 47 -10.34 -16.31 1.42
C SER A 47 -10.99 -17.52 0.73
N SER A 48 -10.67 -17.80 -0.54
CA SER A 48 -11.21 -18.93 -1.29
C SER A 48 -10.41 -20.24 -1.14
N SER A 49 -9.28 -20.21 -0.43
CA SER A 49 -8.44 -21.39 -0.21
C SER A 49 -8.83 -22.16 1.04
N LEU A 50 -9.18 -23.44 0.85
CA LEU A 50 -9.40 -24.36 1.96
C LEU A 50 -8.10 -24.68 2.70
N VAL A 51 -6.96 -24.69 2.02
CA VAL A 51 -5.64 -24.82 2.68
C VAL A 51 -5.43 -23.66 3.65
N ALA A 52 -5.71 -22.42 3.23
CA ALA A 52 -5.61 -21.26 4.13
C ALA A 52 -6.54 -21.36 5.34
N PHE A 53 -7.76 -21.89 5.16
CA PHE A 53 -8.69 -22.12 6.25
C PHE A 53 -8.17 -23.17 7.25
N VAL A 54 -7.65 -24.30 6.77
CA VAL A 54 -7.09 -25.36 7.62
C VAL A 54 -5.85 -24.89 8.38
N LEU A 55 -5.04 -24.02 7.78
CA LEU A 55 -3.86 -23.42 8.41
C LEU A 55 -4.22 -22.20 9.29
N ASN A 56 -5.49 -21.92 9.55
CA ASN A 56 -5.95 -20.81 10.40
C ASN A 56 -5.47 -19.41 9.93
N ILE A 57 -5.14 -19.28 8.64
CA ILE A 57 -4.78 -18.02 7.96
C ILE A 57 -6.04 -17.17 7.75
N ILE A 58 -7.16 -17.84 7.43
CA ILE A 58 -8.48 -17.23 7.26
C ILE A 58 -9.48 -17.91 8.19
N ASP A 59 -10.51 -17.19 8.58
CA ASP A 59 -11.54 -17.68 9.51
C ASP A 59 -12.86 -18.06 8.80
N ILE A 60 -12.91 -17.95 7.45
CA ILE A 60 -14.10 -18.24 6.63
C ILE A 60 -13.95 -19.61 5.96
N ASP A 61 -14.97 -20.47 6.06
CA ASP A 61 -15.01 -21.76 5.36
C ASP A 61 -15.37 -21.59 3.86
N PRO A 62 -14.41 -21.76 2.93
CA PRO A 62 -14.66 -21.56 1.51
C PRO A 62 -15.56 -22.62 0.89
N VAL A 63 -15.64 -23.82 1.47
CA VAL A 63 -16.46 -24.93 0.96
C VAL A 63 -17.94 -24.74 1.32
N LYS A 64 -18.20 -24.13 2.48
CA LYS A 64 -19.56 -23.74 2.93
C LYS A 64 -20.14 -22.62 2.06
N TYR A 65 -19.32 -21.61 1.74
CA TYR A 65 -19.76 -20.45 0.95
C TYR A 65 -19.49 -20.60 -0.56
N ASN A 66 -19.11 -21.80 -1.03
CA ASN A 66 -18.81 -22.09 -2.44
C ASN A 66 -17.79 -21.11 -3.07
N LEU A 67 -16.78 -20.70 -2.32
CA LEU A 67 -15.71 -19.84 -2.83
C LEU A 67 -14.76 -20.61 -3.76
N ILE A 68 -14.32 -19.94 -4.83
CA ILE A 68 -13.57 -20.55 -5.94
C ILE A 68 -12.06 -20.30 -5.76
N PHE A 69 -11.29 -21.37 -5.52
CA PHE A 69 -9.85 -21.34 -5.26
C PHE A 69 -9.07 -20.80 -6.45
N GLU A 70 -9.53 -21.08 -7.66
CA GLU A 70 -8.91 -20.66 -8.91
C GLU A 70 -8.90 -19.12 -9.08
N ARG A 71 -9.72 -18.39 -8.30
CA ARG A 71 -9.66 -16.92 -8.20
C ARG A 71 -8.45 -16.44 -7.40
N PHE A 72 -8.00 -17.24 -6.43
CA PHE A 72 -6.77 -16.98 -5.68
C PHE A 72 -5.56 -17.43 -6.48
N LEU A 73 -5.60 -18.69 -6.93
CA LEU A 73 -4.42 -19.34 -7.46
C LEU A 73 -4.80 -20.30 -8.57
N ASN A 74 -4.32 -20.01 -9.78
CA ASN A 74 -4.64 -20.77 -10.98
C ASN A 74 -3.36 -21.43 -11.53
N SER A 75 -3.43 -22.74 -11.81
CA SER A 75 -2.31 -23.49 -12.38
C SER A 75 -1.95 -23.10 -13.82
N GLU A 76 -2.88 -22.50 -14.56
CA GLU A 76 -2.67 -22.07 -15.96
C GLU A 76 -2.18 -20.62 -16.05
N ARG A 77 -2.35 -19.86 -14.97
CA ARG A 77 -1.91 -18.46 -14.87
C ARG A 77 -1.13 -18.28 -13.57
N ILE A 78 0.19 -18.41 -13.66
CA ILE A 78 1.09 -18.22 -12.52
C ILE A 78 1.18 -16.72 -12.22
N LEU A 79 0.22 -16.24 -11.43
CA LEU A 79 0.34 -14.98 -10.71
C LEU A 79 0.90 -15.27 -9.32
N MET A 80 1.68 -14.34 -8.79
CA MET A 80 2.13 -14.42 -7.41
C MET A 80 0.89 -14.27 -6.50
N PRO A 81 0.56 -15.28 -5.67
CA PRO A 81 -0.55 -15.18 -4.73
C PRO A 81 -0.22 -14.12 -3.68
N ASP A 82 -1.22 -13.32 -3.33
CA ASP A 82 -1.13 -12.35 -2.24
C ASP A 82 -2.30 -12.53 -1.26
N PHE A 83 -1.97 -12.70 0.02
CA PHE A 83 -2.94 -12.74 1.10
C PHE A 83 -3.29 -11.35 1.64
N ASP A 84 -2.66 -10.27 1.16
CA ASP A 84 -2.94 -8.88 1.56
C ASP A 84 -2.99 -8.71 3.09
N ILE A 85 -1.94 -9.15 3.78
CA ILE A 85 -1.92 -9.20 5.24
C ILE A 85 -1.51 -7.85 5.81
N ASP A 86 -2.49 -7.16 6.40
CA ASP A 86 -2.28 -5.92 7.12
C ASP A 86 -2.28 -6.12 8.65
N PHE A 87 -1.59 -5.24 9.38
CA PHE A 87 -1.62 -5.21 10.84
C PHE A 87 -1.71 -3.78 11.37
N CYS A 88 -2.23 -3.62 12.58
CA CYS A 88 -2.41 -2.31 13.19
C CYS A 88 -1.07 -1.60 13.47
N ILE A 89 -1.03 -0.28 13.22
CA ILE A 89 0.14 0.56 13.41
C ILE A 89 0.68 0.55 14.85
N GLU A 90 -0.20 0.40 15.85
CA GLU A 90 0.19 0.47 17.28
C GLU A 90 1.20 -0.60 17.69
N LYS A 91 1.16 -1.78 17.05
CA LYS A 91 2.04 -2.92 17.37
C LYS A 91 3.08 -3.20 16.29
N ARG A 92 3.29 -2.23 15.39
CA ARG A 92 4.18 -2.35 14.24
C ARG A 92 5.61 -2.73 14.62
N ASP A 93 6.19 -2.09 15.62
CA ASP A 93 7.59 -2.36 16.00
C ASP A 93 7.76 -3.79 16.54
N LYS A 94 6.75 -4.31 17.26
CA LYS A 94 6.73 -5.69 17.73
C LYS A 94 6.68 -6.68 16.58
N VAL A 95 5.86 -6.41 15.56
CA VAL A 95 5.76 -7.20 14.32
C VAL A 95 7.10 -7.20 13.59
N ILE A 96 7.69 -6.01 13.37
CA ILE A 96 8.97 -5.86 12.66
C ILE A 96 10.08 -6.64 13.39
N ASN A 97 10.16 -6.53 14.71
CA ASN A 97 11.18 -7.22 15.49
C ASN A 97 11.03 -8.73 15.39
N HIS A 98 9.81 -9.27 15.53
CA HIS A 98 9.58 -10.70 15.37
C HIS A 98 10.01 -11.22 13.98
N ILE A 99 9.64 -10.53 12.91
CA ILE A 99 10.01 -10.92 11.55
C ILE A 99 11.54 -10.84 11.39
N LYS A 100 12.20 -9.81 11.93
CA LYS A 100 13.66 -9.68 11.92
C LYS A 100 14.36 -10.78 12.71
N ASP A 101 13.86 -11.13 13.89
CA ASP A 101 14.41 -12.20 14.72
C ASP A 101 14.28 -13.56 14.02
N LYS A 102 13.17 -13.76 13.30
CA LYS A 102 12.89 -15.02 12.61
C LYS A 102 13.63 -15.21 11.29
N TYR A 103 13.65 -14.18 10.44
CA TYR A 103 14.20 -14.28 9.07
C TYR A 103 15.56 -13.59 8.91
N GLY A 104 16.03 -12.90 9.95
CA GLY A 104 17.31 -12.22 10.01
C GLY A 104 17.21 -10.71 9.76
N HIS A 105 17.88 -9.92 10.59
CA HIS A 105 17.86 -8.45 10.51
C HIS A 105 18.31 -7.87 9.17
N LYS A 106 19.16 -8.58 8.41
CA LYS A 106 19.64 -8.15 7.10
C LYS A 106 18.73 -8.58 5.95
N SER A 107 17.76 -9.46 6.22
CA SER A 107 16.84 -10.02 5.23
C SER A 107 15.47 -9.34 5.23
N VAL A 108 15.25 -8.40 6.16
CA VAL A 108 13.97 -7.75 6.39
C VAL A 108 14.17 -6.25 6.32
N ALA A 109 13.38 -5.59 5.46
CA ALA A 109 13.41 -4.14 5.28
C ALA A 109 12.00 -3.56 5.17
N GLN A 110 11.90 -2.24 5.29
CA GLN A 110 10.64 -1.53 5.13
C GLN A 110 10.47 -1.06 3.68
N ILE A 111 9.22 -0.98 3.21
CA ILE A 111 8.93 -0.51 1.86
C ILE A 111 8.75 1.01 1.88
N ILE A 112 9.62 1.73 1.19
CA ILE A 112 9.55 3.20 1.07
C ILE A 112 8.23 3.65 0.42
N THR A 113 7.68 4.77 0.89
CA THR A 113 6.58 5.45 0.19
C THR A 113 6.96 6.88 -0.11
N PHE A 114 6.33 7.46 -1.13
CA PHE A 114 6.61 8.80 -1.61
C PHE A 114 5.42 9.72 -1.37
N GLY A 115 5.69 10.90 -0.82
CA GLY A 115 4.74 12.01 -0.85
C GLY A 115 4.80 12.67 -2.20
N THR A 116 3.65 12.80 -2.87
CA THR A 116 3.53 13.52 -4.14
C THR A 116 2.90 14.90 -3.92
N LEU A 117 3.13 15.82 -4.87
CA LEU A 117 2.44 17.11 -4.89
C LEU A 117 0.98 16.93 -5.34
N ALA A 118 0.08 16.70 -4.38
CA ALA A 118 -1.36 16.74 -4.64
C ALA A 118 -1.83 18.14 -5.09
N ALA A 119 -2.94 18.23 -5.82
CA ALA A 119 -3.50 19.47 -6.40
C ALA A 119 -3.38 20.72 -5.49
N ARG A 120 -3.90 20.63 -4.26
CA ARG A 120 -3.86 21.73 -3.28
C ARG A 120 -2.44 22.04 -2.79
N ALA A 121 -1.61 21.02 -2.63
CA ALA A 121 -0.21 21.19 -2.21
C ALA A 121 0.61 21.86 -3.32
N ALA A 122 0.38 21.49 -4.58
CA ALA A 122 1.00 22.11 -5.74
C ALA A 122 0.72 23.62 -5.79
N ILE A 123 -0.56 24.03 -5.69
CA ILE A 123 -0.93 25.47 -5.61
C ILE A 123 -0.21 26.16 -4.45
N ARG A 124 -0.21 25.53 -3.27
CA ARG A 124 0.39 26.14 -2.08
C ARG A 124 1.90 26.32 -2.19
N ASP A 125 2.60 25.33 -2.71
CA ASP A 125 4.05 25.38 -2.80
C ASP A 125 4.51 26.29 -3.94
N VAL A 126 3.86 26.23 -5.11
CA VAL A 126 4.14 27.14 -6.23
C VAL A 126 3.88 28.59 -5.85
N GLY A 127 2.74 28.87 -5.22
CA GLY A 127 2.38 30.24 -4.83
C GLY A 127 3.38 30.85 -3.85
N LYS A 128 3.92 30.05 -2.93
CA LYS A 128 4.98 30.49 -2.00
C LYS A 128 6.26 30.85 -2.74
N VAL A 129 6.67 30.03 -3.71
CA VAL A 129 7.88 30.28 -4.52
C VAL A 129 7.73 31.53 -5.39
N LEU A 130 6.52 31.77 -5.92
CA LEU A 130 6.20 32.99 -6.68
C LEU A 130 6.08 34.25 -5.80
N GLY A 131 6.16 34.12 -4.47
CA GLY A 131 6.09 35.26 -3.54
C GLY A 131 4.67 35.79 -3.30
N TYR A 132 3.63 35.04 -3.67
CA TYR A 132 2.25 35.46 -3.41
C TYR A 132 1.89 35.38 -1.92
N SER A 133 0.95 36.24 -1.51
CA SER A 133 0.49 36.26 -0.12
C SER A 133 -0.21 34.94 0.25
N TYR A 134 -0.04 34.50 1.50
CA TYR A 134 -0.69 33.29 1.99
C TYR A 134 -2.21 33.28 1.77
N ASN A 135 -2.87 34.42 1.99
CA ASN A 135 -4.32 34.55 1.82
C ASN A 135 -4.75 34.35 0.37
N PHE A 136 -3.99 34.89 -0.59
CA PHE A 136 -4.27 34.68 -2.01
C PHE A 136 -4.14 33.20 -2.39
N ILE A 137 -3.06 32.58 -1.95
CA ILE A 137 -2.76 31.16 -2.22
C ILE A 137 -3.84 30.25 -1.61
N ASP A 138 -4.16 30.44 -0.33
CA ASP A 138 -5.11 29.58 0.38
C ASP A 138 -6.53 29.72 -0.17
N ARG A 139 -6.90 30.93 -0.64
CA ARG A 139 -8.19 31.15 -1.32
C ARG A 139 -8.29 30.28 -2.58
N ILE A 140 -7.26 30.25 -3.42
CA ILE A 140 -7.27 29.44 -4.65
C ILE A 140 -7.20 27.94 -4.31
N ALA A 141 -6.36 27.53 -3.36
CA ALA A 141 -6.23 26.12 -2.97
C ALA A 141 -7.53 25.55 -2.38
N LYS A 142 -8.35 26.35 -1.69
CA LYS A 142 -9.65 25.93 -1.13
C LYS A 142 -10.72 25.67 -2.19
N LEU A 143 -10.59 26.26 -3.38
CA LEU A 143 -11.51 26.02 -4.50
C LEU A 143 -11.31 24.64 -5.14
N VAL A 144 -10.16 23.99 -4.95
CA VAL A 144 -9.98 22.61 -5.41
C VAL A 144 -10.84 21.68 -4.57
N PRO A 145 -11.74 20.85 -5.13
CA PRO A 145 -12.59 19.93 -4.37
C PRO A 145 -11.84 18.93 -3.48
N ILE A 146 -12.50 18.39 -2.46
CA ILE A 146 -11.95 17.38 -1.53
C ILE A 146 -12.41 15.99 -1.98
N ASP A 147 -11.95 15.56 -3.16
CA ASP A 147 -12.24 14.24 -3.69
C ASP A 147 -10.99 13.36 -3.77
N LEU A 148 -11.16 12.05 -3.53
CA LEU A 148 -10.11 11.07 -3.74
C LEU A 148 -9.68 11.05 -5.22
N GLY A 149 -8.40 11.30 -5.49
CA GLY A 149 -7.86 11.36 -6.85
C GLY A 149 -8.29 12.60 -7.65
N ILE A 150 -8.62 13.70 -6.95
CA ILE A 150 -8.81 15.02 -7.57
C ILE A 150 -7.52 15.47 -8.26
N THR A 151 -7.67 16.14 -9.40
CA THR A 151 -6.58 16.81 -10.10
C THR A 151 -6.96 18.26 -10.39
N LEU A 152 -5.98 19.13 -10.62
CA LEU A 152 -6.24 20.52 -11.01
C LEU A 152 -7.05 20.58 -12.32
N ASN A 153 -6.75 19.70 -13.27
CA ASN A 153 -7.51 19.60 -14.51
C ASN A 153 -8.99 19.21 -14.29
N LYS A 154 -9.27 18.27 -13.38
CA LYS A 154 -10.66 17.93 -13.01
C LYS A 154 -11.36 19.07 -12.27
N SER A 155 -10.61 19.86 -11.51
CA SER A 155 -11.16 20.96 -10.70
C SER A 155 -11.81 22.04 -11.57
N PHE A 156 -11.32 22.28 -12.80
CA PHE A 156 -11.94 23.21 -13.75
C PHE A 156 -13.39 22.85 -14.11
N ASN A 157 -13.72 21.55 -14.13
CA ASN A 157 -15.06 21.08 -14.48
C ASN A 157 -15.99 20.98 -13.26
N LEU A 158 -15.41 20.78 -12.07
CA LEU A 158 -16.17 20.52 -10.84
C LEU A 158 -16.46 21.80 -10.04
N GLU A 159 -15.61 22.82 -10.13
CA GLU A 159 -15.77 24.07 -9.38
C GLU A 159 -15.77 25.28 -10.34
N PRO A 160 -16.94 25.85 -10.67
CA PRO A 160 -17.06 26.99 -11.58
C PRO A 160 -16.25 28.20 -11.11
N LEU A 161 -16.12 28.42 -9.80
CA LEU A 161 -15.34 29.53 -9.27
C LEU A 161 -13.83 29.36 -9.51
N PHE A 162 -13.34 28.11 -9.58
CA PHE A 162 -11.96 27.78 -9.93
C PHE A 162 -11.66 28.12 -11.39
N LEU A 163 -12.58 27.82 -12.30
CA LEU A 163 -12.48 28.23 -13.71
C LEU A 163 -12.54 29.75 -13.86
N LYS A 164 -13.48 30.39 -13.15
CA LYS A 164 -13.66 31.84 -13.19
C LYS A 164 -12.39 32.59 -12.76
N ILE A 165 -11.81 32.23 -11.61
CA ILE A 165 -10.60 32.90 -11.13
C ILE A 165 -9.40 32.68 -12.05
N TYR A 166 -9.31 31.49 -12.68
CA TYR A 166 -8.28 31.20 -13.68
C TYR A 166 -8.41 32.08 -14.95
N GLN A 167 -9.63 32.40 -15.37
CA GLN A 167 -9.89 33.24 -16.54
C GLN A 167 -9.73 34.74 -16.26
N GLU A 168 -10.13 35.19 -15.06
CA GLU A 168 -10.23 36.61 -14.73
C GLU A 168 -8.98 37.18 -14.05
N ASN A 169 -8.15 36.35 -13.40
CA ASN A 169 -6.99 36.81 -12.65
C ASN A 169 -5.67 36.28 -13.23
N VAL A 170 -4.81 37.20 -13.68
CA VAL A 170 -3.53 36.89 -14.34
C VAL A 170 -2.57 36.13 -13.41
N GLU A 171 -2.49 36.52 -12.14
CA GLU A 171 -1.64 35.84 -11.14
C GLU A 171 -2.13 34.42 -10.86
N ALA A 172 -3.46 34.23 -10.74
CA ALA A 172 -4.07 32.93 -10.54
C ALA A 172 -3.84 32.00 -11.74
N LYS A 173 -3.91 32.54 -12.96
CA LYS A 173 -3.61 31.79 -14.18
C LYS A 173 -2.17 31.26 -14.17
N VAL A 174 -1.19 32.13 -13.94
CA VAL A 174 0.23 31.74 -13.87
C VAL A 174 0.47 30.70 -12.76
N LEU A 175 -0.12 30.92 -11.58
CA LEU A 175 -0.04 29.99 -10.46
C LEU A 175 -0.57 28.61 -10.83
N ILE A 176 -1.78 28.54 -11.40
CA ILE A 176 -2.45 27.28 -11.74
C ILE A 176 -1.72 26.58 -12.89
N ASP A 177 -1.28 27.29 -13.93
CA ASP A 177 -0.55 26.70 -15.06
C ASP A 177 0.74 26.00 -14.62
N ILE A 178 1.51 26.64 -13.72
CA ILE A 178 2.73 26.04 -13.16
C ILE A 178 2.36 24.88 -12.22
N SER A 179 1.31 25.05 -11.41
CA SER A 179 0.84 24.00 -10.50
C SER A 179 0.39 22.74 -11.25
N CYS A 180 -0.28 22.88 -12.39
CA CYS A 180 -0.68 21.76 -13.26
C CYS A 180 0.53 20.98 -13.80
N LYS A 181 1.66 21.65 -14.04
CA LYS A 181 2.90 20.99 -14.50
C LYS A 181 3.63 20.24 -13.38
N LEU A 182 3.46 20.67 -12.13
CA LEU A 182 4.13 20.09 -10.96
C LEU A 182 3.24 19.14 -10.16
N GLU A 183 1.93 19.11 -10.42
CA GLU A 183 1.00 18.17 -9.82
C GLU A 183 1.46 16.72 -10.08
N GLY A 184 1.46 15.91 -9.02
CA GLY A 184 1.77 14.48 -9.08
C GLY A 184 3.26 14.14 -9.01
N ILE A 185 4.18 15.10 -9.12
CA ILE A 185 5.61 14.81 -8.97
C ILE A 185 5.93 14.35 -7.54
N ILE A 186 6.98 13.54 -7.39
CA ILE A 186 7.49 13.11 -6.09
C ILE A 186 8.13 14.32 -5.40
N LYS A 187 7.63 14.66 -4.21
CA LYS A 187 8.13 15.77 -3.38
C LYS A 187 9.16 15.30 -2.37
N ASN A 188 8.85 14.24 -1.66
CA ASN A 188 9.65 13.78 -0.54
C ASN A 188 9.44 12.30 -0.27
N ILE A 189 10.40 11.72 0.45
CA ILE A 189 10.24 10.40 1.06
C ILE A 189 9.30 10.55 2.25
N SER A 190 8.29 9.67 2.32
CA SER A 190 7.34 9.63 3.41
C SER A 190 8.01 9.16 4.69
N LYS A 191 7.51 9.66 5.83
CA LYS A 191 7.96 9.21 7.16
C LYS A 191 7.51 7.79 7.49
N HIS A 192 6.42 7.32 6.87
CA HIS A 192 5.83 6.02 7.16
C HIS A 192 6.07 5.07 5.99
N ALA A 193 6.62 3.89 6.28
CA ALA A 193 6.77 2.85 5.28
C ALA A 193 5.40 2.26 4.90
N GLY A 194 5.27 1.80 3.66
CA GLY A 194 4.05 1.19 3.13
C GLY A 194 3.87 -0.26 3.52
N GLY A 195 4.93 -0.92 4.01
CA GLY A 195 4.91 -2.32 4.39
C GLY A 195 6.28 -2.84 4.80
N ILE A 196 6.38 -4.16 4.93
CA ILE A 196 7.62 -4.88 5.26
C ILE A 196 7.87 -5.88 4.13
N VAL A 197 9.12 -6.01 3.71
CA VAL A 197 9.57 -7.02 2.74
C VAL A 197 10.55 -7.99 3.40
N ILE A 198 10.46 -9.26 3.04
CA ILE A 198 11.33 -10.34 3.50
C ILE A 198 12.01 -10.96 2.28
N SER A 199 13.35 -11.01 2.30
CA SER A 199 14.16 -11.67 1.28
C SER A 199 14.75 -12.98 1.81
N PRO A 200 15.08 -13.95 0.93
CA PRO A 200 15.71 -15.22 1.34
C PRO A 200 17.16 -15.08 1.81
N GLY A 201 17.76 -13.90 1.65
CA GLY A 201 19.11 -13.55 2.11
C GLY A 201 19.19 -12.05 2.38
N LYS A 202 20.38 -11.45 2.31
CA LYS A 202 20.53 -10.00 2.50
C LYS A 202 19.67 -9.22 1.52
N ILE A 203 18.87 -8.28 2.00
CA ILE A 203 17.97 -7.45 1.18
C ILE A 203 18.74 -6.65 0.12
N THR A 204 19.98 -6.25 0.44
CA THR A 204 20.90 -5.55 -0.46
C THR A 204 21.34 -6.36 -1.67
N ASN A 205 21.10 -7.67 -1.68
CA ASN A 205 21.31 -8.50 -2.87
C ASN A 205 20.20 -8.29 -3.92
N PHE A 206 19.07 -7.68 -3.54
CA PHE A 206 17.90 -7.48 -4.39
C PHE A 206 17.64 -6.00 -4.68
N THR A 207 17.83 -5.12 -3.70
CA THR A 207 17.53 -3.69 -3.84
C THR A 207 18.39 -2.84 -2.91
N PRO A 208 18.76 -1.59 -3.28
CA PRO A 208 19.41 -0.66 -2.37
C PRO A 208 18.49 -0.24 -1.22
N LEU A 209 19.10 0.22 -0.12
CA LEU A 209 18.39 0.71 1.07
C LEU A 209 18.49 2.23 1.18
N PHE A 210 17.39 2.85 1.59
CA PHE A 210 17.35 4.23 2.05
C PHE A 210 17.34 4.23 3.57
N PHE A 211 18.10 5.14 4.19
CA PHE A 211 18.12 5.30 5.64
C PHE A 211 17.65 6.70 6.01
N ASP A 212 16.97 6.80 7.15
CA ASP A 212 16.70 8.09 7.77
C ASP A 212 18.00 8.82 8.14
N SER A 213 17.89 10.11 8.51
CA SER A 213 19.05 10.93 8.88
C SER A 213 19.86 10.39 10.07
N LYS A 214 19.33 9.41 10.81
CA LYS A 214 20.00 8.76 11.95
C LYS A 214 20.60 7.40 11.58
N GLY A 215 20.40 6.90 10.36
CA GLY A 215 20.92 5.61 9.91
C GLY A 215 20.23 4.39 10.52
N LYS A 216 19.06 4.54 11.17
CA LYS A 216 18.49 3.48 12.02
C LYS A 216 17.41 2.64 11.35
N ASN A 217 16.71 3.21 10.37
CA ASN A 217 15.51 2.61 9.79
C ASN A 217 15.70 2.34 8.29
N PRO A 218 16.21 1.14 7.93
CA PRO A 218 16.17 0.62 6.55
C PRO A 218 14.78 0.08 6.16
#